data_AF-T0MMV7-F1
#
_entry.id   AF-T0MMV7-F1
#
_cell.length_a   1.000
_cell.length_b   1.000
_cell.length_c   1.000
_cell.angle_alpha   90.00
_cell.angle_beta   90.00
_cell.angle_gamma   90.00
#
_symmetry.space_group_name_H-M   'P 1'
#
loop_
_entity.id
_entity.type
_entity.pdbx_description
1 polymer ?
#
loop_
_entity_poly.entity_id
_entity_poly.type
_entity_poly.pdbx_seq_one_letter_code
_entity_poly.pdbx_strand_id
1 'polypeptide(L)'
;MKKGTFSTLKGKFVDDSTPSNMEGTLISAPINFHTHLGDSFIGTEPEGDIEDIVGPGGFKIRALDEAKPSLIKSYIVKSVDFMRERGTAAFFDFRESGIKGLRLAPRLDGITGFFLTRPNTPQEIDPLIDRSAGFGMSAISDYDFSYLEGLSKAAHGEGKAVCTSFQREQEGEREASHCTGT
;
A
#
# COMPACT_ATOMS: atom_id res chain seq x y z
N MET A 1 -24.39 -20.54 -5.51
CA MET A 1 -22.97 -20.93 -5.63
C MET A 1 -22.85 -22.16 -6.52
N LYS A 2 -21.93 -22.16 -7.49
CA LYS A 2 -21.70 -23.30 -8.40
C LYS A 2 -20.87 -24.35 -7.66
N LYS A 3 -21.29 -25.62 -7.68
CA LYS A 3 -20.52 -26.75 -7.14
C LYS A 3 -19.57 -27.28 -8.24
N GLY A 4 -18.39 -27.72 -7.85
CA GLY A 4 -17.41 -28.33 -8.74
C GLY A 4 -16.16 -28.80 -8.00
N THR A 5 -15.33 -29.59 -8.67
CA THR A 5 -14.09 -30.13 -8.10
C THR A 5 -12.92 -29.25 -8.53
N PHE A 6 -12.15 -28.71 -7.59
CA PHE A 6 -10.91 -27.99 -7.87
C PHE A 6 -9.71 -28.91 -7.69
N SER A 7 -8.91 -29.09 -8.75
CA SER A 7 -7.68 -29.87 -8.67
C SER A 7 -6.53 -28.98 -8.20
N THR A 8 -6.01 -29.22 -7.00
CA THR A 8 -4.83 -28.50 -6.46
C THR A 8 -3.56 -28.76 -7.27
N LEU A 9 -3.46 -29.93 -7.91
CA LEU A 9 -2.35 -30.28 -8.80
C LEU A 9 -2.41 -29.53 -10.14
N LYS A 10 -3.62 -29.34 -10.70
CA LYS A 10 -3.81 -28.68 -12.01
C LYS A 10 -4.11 -27.18 -11.88
N GLY A 11 -4.37 -26.68 -10.66
CA GLY A 11 -4.71 -25.29 -10.39
C GLY A 11 -6.01 -24.82 -11.05
N LYS A 12 -6.97 -25.72 -11.30
CA LYS A 12 -8.21 -25.41 -12.02
C LYS A 12 -9.39 -26.29 -11.62
N PHE A 13 -10.59 -25.82 -11.93
CA PHE A 13 -11.80 -26.65 -11.88
C PHE A 13 -11.74 -27.75 -12.94
N VAL A 14 -12.17 -28.95 -12.55
CA VAL A 14 -12.19 -30.15 -13.40
C VAL A 14 -13.55 -30.84 -13.28
N ASP A 15 -13.98 -31.48 -14.36
CA ASP A 15 -15.17 -32.34 -14.38
C ASP A 15 -14.82 -33.79 -13.98
N ASP A 16 -13.85 -33.95 -13.09
CA ASP A 16 -13.32 -35.25 -12.67
C ASP A 16 -14.16 -35.78 -11.50
N SER A 17 -14.57 -37.04 -11.58
CA SER A 17 -15.37 -37.72 -10.54
C SER A 17 -14.50 -38.34 -9.45
N THR A 18 -13.21 -37.97 -9.38
CA THR A 18 -12.30 -38.47 -8.36
C THR A 18 -12.83 -38.05 -6.98
N PRO A 19 -13.01 -38.98 -6.03
CA PRO A 19 -13.51 -38.64 -4.71
C PRO A 19 -12.60 -37.60 -4.04
N SER A 20 -13.14 -36.43 -3.73
CA SER A 20 -12.45 -35.45 -2.89
C SER A 20 -12.52 -35.91 -1.44
N ASN A 21 -11.41 -35.81 -0.71
CA ASN A 21 -11.38 -36.01 0.74
C ASN A 21 -11.67 -34.71 1.53
N MET A 22 -11.98 -33.60 0.84
CA MET A 22 -12.22 -32.29 1.44
C MET A 22 -13.34 -31.54 0.72
N GLU A 23 -14.19 -30.86 1.48
CA GLU A 23 -15.19 -29.93 0.96
C GLU A 23 -14.92 -28.53 1.52
N GLY A 24 -15.14 -27.50 0.71
CA GLY A 24 -14.88 -26.12 1.10
C GLY A 24 -15.45 -25.10 0.12
N THR A 25 -15.35 -23.83 0.48
CA THR A 25 -15.70 -22.70 -0.39
C THR A 25 -14.43 -22.04 -0.91
N LEU A 26 -14.31 -21.94 -2.23
CA LEU A 26 -13.25 -21.17 -2.87
C LEU A 26 -13.72 -19.73 -3.02
N ILE A 27 -12.98 -18.82 -2.39
CA ILE A 27 -13.14 -17.37 -2.55
C ILE A 27 -11.87 -16.81 -3.19
N SER A 28 -12.01 -15.78 -4.01
CA SER A 28 -10.86 -15.03 -4.51
C SER A 28 -10.12 -14.42 -3.33
N ALA A 29 -8.80 -14.53 -3.33
CA ALA A 29 -7.96 -13.90 -2.34
C ALA A 29 -8.16 -12.36 -2.38
N PRO A 30 -8.35 -11.69 -1.24
CA PRO A 30 -8.57 -10.25 -1.20
C PRO A 30 -7.30 -9.48 -1.58
N ILE A 31 -7.49 -8.23 -2.03
CA ILE A 31 -6.44 -7.26 -2.26
C ILE A 31 -6.59 -6.15 -1.21
N ASN A 32 -5.51 -5.83 -0.51
CA ASN A 32 -5.49 -4.72 0.42
C ASN A 32 -5.07 -3.42 -0.30
N PHE A 33 -6.04 -2.59 -0.68
CA PHE A 33 -5.80 -1.41 -1.51
C PHE A 33 -5.14 -0.23 -0.80
N HIS A 34 -4.97 -0.29 0.52
CA HIS A 34 -4.44 0.86 1.25
C HIS A 34 -3.74 0.43 2.54
N THR A 35 -2.42 0.57 2.56
CA THR A 35 -1.58 0.31 3.73
C THR A 35 -0.54 1.39 3.91
N HIS A 36 -0.10 1.58 5.15
CA HIS A 36 1.06 2.38 5.53
C HIS A 36 2.03 1.48 6.31
N LEU A 37 2.72 0.59 5.61
CA LEU A 37 3.57 -0.41 6.26
C LEU A 37 4.77 0.21 6.98
N GLY A 38 5.21 1.39 6.55
CA GLY A 38 6.29 2.15 7.21
C GLY A 38 5.94 2.54 8.66
N ASP A 39 4.64 2.67 8.96
CA ASP A 39 4.15 3.13 10.26
C ASP A 39 3.93 1.96 11.22
N SER A 40 4.04 0.71 10.76
CA SER A 40 3.57 -0.45 11.53
C SER A 40 4.38 -0.75 12.81
N PHE A 41 5.53 -0.09 13.00
CA PHE A 41 6.29 -0.13 14.26
C PHE A 41 5.68 0.76 15.35
N ILE A 42 4.82 1.69 14.99
CA ILE A 42 4.08 2.55 15.92
C ILE A 42 2.98 1.68 16.54
N GLY A 43 3.33 1.04 17.66
CA GLY A 43 2.47 0.03 18.30
C GLY A 43 1.30 0.60 19.11
N THR A 44 1.24 1.91 19.31
CA THR A 44 0.18 2.58 20.07
C THR A 44 -0.47 3.63 19.19
N GLU A 45 -1.80 3.60 19.10
CA GLU A 45 -2.55 4.68 18.47
C GLU A 45 -2.35 5.95 19.30
N PRO A 46 -1.86 7.04 18.70
CA PRO A 46 -1.61 8.27 19.45
C PRO A 46 -2.95 8.85 19.95
N GLU A 47 -3.02 9.22 21.22
CA GLU A 47 -4.17 9.95 21.78
C GLU A 47 -3.92 11.46 21.62
N GLY A 48 -4.90 12.21 21.10
CA GLY A 48 -4.79 13.66 20.89
C GLY A 48 -5.58 14.18 19.69
N ASP A 49 -5.42 15.47 19.40
CA ASP A 49 -6.01 16.11 18.22
C ASP A 49 -5.33 15.62 16.94
N ILE A 50 -6.10 15.49 15.85
CA ILE A 50 -5.61 15.01 14.55
C ILE A 50 -4.35 15.77 14.09
N GLU A 51 -4.31 17.08 14.30
CA GLU A 51 -3.17 17.92 13.94
C GLU A 51 -1.89 17.53 14.71
N ASP A 52 -1.98 17.21 16.00
CA ASP A 52 -0.84 16.81 16.83
C ASP A 52 -0.33 15.40 16.50
N ILE A 53 -1.21 14.56 15.95
CA ILE A 53 -0.91 13.16 15.62
C ILE A 53 -0.33 13.03 14.20
N VAL A 54 -1.02 13.60 13.20
CA VAL A 54 -0.72 13.43 11.78
C VAL A 54 -0.33 14.71 11.04
N GLY A 55 -0.45 15.89 11.67
CA GLY A 55 -0.08 17.15 11.06
C GLY A 55 1.44 17.35 10.89
N PRO A 56 1.87 18.43 10.21
CA PRO A 56 3.29 18.76 10.04
C PRO A 56 4.03 18.86 11.37
N GLY A 57 5.07 18.05 11.56
CA GLY A 57 5.80 17.95 12.83
C GLY A 57 5.10 17.14 13.92
N GLY A 58 3.97 16.49 13.62
CA GLY A 58 3.19 15.64 14.53
C GLY A 58 3.91 14.35 14.95
N PHE A 59 3.27 13.59 15.84
CA PHE A 59 3.86 12.39 16.45
C PHE A 59 4.39 11.38 15.42
N LYS A 60 3.63 11.11 14.34
CA LYS A 60 4.04 10.15 13.30
C LYS A 60 5.38 10.54 12.64
N ILE A 61 5.52 11.81 12.25
CA ILE A 61 6.72 12.31 11.58
C ILE A 61 7.94 12.19 12.49
N ARG A 62 7.80 12.61 13.76
CA ARG A 62 8.89 12.48 14.76
C ARG A 62 9.28 11.03 15.02
N ALA A 63 8.29 10.15 15.19
CA ALA A 63 8.52 8.73 15.44
C ALA A 63 9.25 8.06 14.25
N LEU A 64 8.89 8.41 13.01
CA LEU A 64 9.55 7.91 11.81
C LEU A 64 10.98 8.41 11.68
N ASP A 65 11.24 9.68 11.98
CA ASP A 65 12.57 10.27 11.91
C ASP A 65 13.54 9.73 12.98
N GLU A 66 13.03 9.42 14.17
CA GLU A 66 13.82 8.89 15.29
C GLU A 66 14.02 7.37 15.23
N ALA A 67 13.16 6.66 14.49
CA ALA A 67 13.19 5.20 14.44
C ALA A 67 14.39 4.66 13.66
N LYS A 68 14.99 3.58 14.19
CA LYS A 68 16.06 2.87 13.50
C LYS A 68 15.52 2.24 12.21
N PRO A 69 16.19 2.40 11.05
CA PRO A 69 15.75 1.81 9.79
C PRO A 69 15.53 0.28 9.85
N SER A 70 16.33 -0.43 10.66
CA SER A 70 16.18 -1.87 10.88
C SER A 70 14.91 -2.24 11.63
N LEU A 71 14.47 -1.38 12.57
CA LEU A 71 13.22 -1.56 13.30
C LEU A 71 12.03 -1.43 12.34
N ILE A 72 11.97 -0.33 11.59
CA ILE A 72 10.92 -0.08 10.58
C ILE A 72 10.86 -1.26 9.60
N LYS A 73 12.00 -1.67 9.04
CA LYS A 73 12.07 -2.81 8.11
C LYS A 73 11.56 -4.11 8.74
N SER A 74 11.89 -4.38 10.01
CA SER A 74 11.41 -5.60 10.69
C SER A 74 9.89 -5.63 10.84
N TYR A 75 9.27 -4.47 11.06
CA TYR A 75 7.82 -4.34 11.19
C TYR A 75 7.12 -4.38 9.84
N ILE A 76 7.70 -3.78 8.79
CA ILE A 76 7.21 -3.94 7.41
C ILE A 76 7.17 -5.43 7.03
N VAL A 77 8.24 -6.19 7.31
CA VAL A 77 8.28 -7.63 7.03
C VAL A 77 7.17 -8.37 7.79
N LYS A 78 7.01 -8.10 9.09
CA LYS A 78 5.92 -8.69 9.90
C LYS A 78 4.53 -8.39 9.33
N SER A 79 4.29 -7.17 8.86
CA SER A 79 3.01 -6.79 8.26
C SER A 79 2.75 -7.51 6.93
N VAL A 80 3.78 -7.69 6.09
CA VAL A 80 3.66 -8.46 4.85
C VAL A 80 3.40 -9.94 5.15
N ASP A 81 4.14 -10.53 6.10
CA ASP A 81 3.94 -11.93 6.52
C ASP A 81 2.52 -12.13 7.07
N PHE A 82 2.03 -11.20 7.89
CA PHE A 82 0.66 -11.23 8.40
C PHE A 82 -0.38 -11.21 7.26
N MET A 83 -0.23 -10.33 6.27
CA MET A 83 -1.14 -10.30 5.12
C MET A 83 -1.09 -11.62 4.32
N ARG A 84 0.09 -12.17 4.09
CA ARG A 84 0.26 -13.45 3.38
C ARG A 84 -0.41 -14.60 4.14
N GLU A 85 -0.20 -14.71 5.44
CA GLU A 85 -0.79 -15.75 6.30
C GLU A 85 -2.32 -15.68 6.35
N ARG A 86 -2.90 -14.48 6.12
CA ARG A 86 -4.35 -14.27 6.02
C ARG A 86 -4.92 -14.43 4.61
N GLY A 87 -4.10 -14.84 3.65
CA GLY A 87 -4.53 -15.12 2.28
C GLY A 87 -4.74 -13.87 1.42
N THR A 88 -4.17 -12.72 1.79
CA THR A 88 -4.15 -11.53 0.94
C THR A 88 -3.26 -11.77 -0.28
N ALA A 89 -3.81 -11.61 -1.49
CA ALA A 89 -3.06 -11.82 -2.73
C ALA A 89 -2.12 -10.66 -3.06
N ALA A 90 -2.56 -9.43 -2.81
CA ALA A 90 -1.79 -8.24 -3.11
C ALA A 90 -2.09 -7.10 -2.13
N PHE A 91 -1.16 -6.14 -2.05
CA PHE A 91 -1.37 -4.90 -1.30
C PHE A 91 -0.81 -3.68 -2.03
N PHE A 92 -1.39 -2.53 -1.73
CA PHE A 92 -0.85 -1.21 -2.09
C PHE A 92 -0.36 -0.51 -0.83
N ASP A 93 0.87 -0.03 -0.88
CA ASP A 93 1.54 0.60 0.25
C ASP A 93 1.90 2.05 -0.09
N PHE A 94 1.25 2.96 0.62
CA PHE A 94 1.42 4.41 0.52
C PHE A 94 2.67 4.79 1.31
N ARG A 95 3.81 4.66 0.64
CA ARG A 95 5.13 4.73 1.25
C ARG A 95 5.60 6.17 1.38
N GLU A 96 5.84 6.58 2.62
CA GLU A 96 6.38 7.88 2.97
C GLU A 96 7.92 7.89 3.02
N SER A 97 8.51 9.04 3.37
CA SER A 97 9.96 9.25 3.50
C SER A 97 10.78 9.07 2.22
N GLY A 98 10.16 9.27 1.04
CA GLY A 98 10.84 9.32 -0.25
C GLY A 98 11.76 8.13 -0.52
N ILE A 99 12.97 8.40 -1.00
CA ILE A 99 13.95 7.36 -1.37
C ILE A 99 14.32 6.48 -0.17
N LYS A 100 14.40 7.07 1.03
CA LYS A 100 14.75 6.33 2.25
C LYS A 100 13.67 5.30 2.58
N GLY A 101 12.39 5.69 2.51
CA GLY A 101 11.27 4.78 2.74
C GLY A 101 11.19 3.65 1.73
N LEU A 102 11.43 3.95 0.44
CA LEU A 102 11.45 2.93 -0.61
C LEU A 102 12.57 1.89 -0.41
N ARG A 103 13.75 2.32 0.07
CA ARG A 103 14.88 1.39 0.38
C ARG A 103 14.55 0.37 1.47
N LEU A 104 13.51 0.62 2.28
CA LEU A 104 13.03 -0.30 3.31
C LEU A 104 12.02 -1.33 2.79
N ALA A 105 11.64 -1.29 1.51
CA ALA A 105 10.78 -2.30 0.91
C ALA A 105 11.37 -3.70 1.10
N PRO A 106 10.59 -4.67 1.59
CA PRO A 106 11.05 -6.03 1.81
C PRO A 106 11.07 -6.79 0.48
N ARG A 107 11.78 -7.92 0.46
CA ARG A 107 11.56 -8.93 -0.58
C ARG A 107 10.19 -9.53 -0.36
N LEU A 108 9.41 -9.65 -1.43
CA LEU A 108 8.08 -10.26 -1.39
C LEU A 108 8.15 -11.69 -1.91
N ASP A 109 7.46 -12.59 -1.21
CA ASP A 109 7.31 -14.00 -1.59
C ASP A 109 5.89 -14.47 -1.23
N GLY A 110 5.19 -15.05 -2.20
CA GLY A 110 3.80 -15.49 -2.06
C GLY A 110 2.76 -14.37 -1.95
N ILE A 111 3.13 -13.10 -2.17
CA ILE A 111 2.24 -11.93 -2.16
C ILE A 111 2.78 -10.86 -3.12
N THR A 112 1.90 -10.12 -3.79
CA THR A 112 2.27 -9.00 -4.66
C THR A 112 2.17 -7.66 -3.92
N GLY A 113 3.14 -6.77 -4.06
CA GLY A 113 3.14 -5.46 -3.40
C GLY A 113 3.36 -4.33 -4.39
N PHE A 114 2.51 -3.30 -4.29
CA PHE A 114 2.58 -2.08 -5.09
C PHE A 114 2.98 -0.92 -4.18
N PHE A 115 4.24 -0.50 -4.27
CA PHE A 115 4.74 0.62 -3.47
C PHE A 115 4.45 1.93 -4.20
N LEU A 116 3.56 2.75 -3.63
CA LEU A 116 3.22 4.09 -4.10
C LEU A 116 4.01 5.10 -3.27
N THR A 117 5.05 5.68 -3.84
CA THR A 117 6.00 6.52 -3.10
C THR A 117 5.57 7.98 -3.02
N ARG A 118 5.99 8.70 -1.98
CA ARG A 118 5.82 10.16 -1.88
C ARG A 118 7.18 10.87 -1.95
N PRO A 119 7.47 11.65 -3.00
CA PRO A 119 8.70 12.44 -3.07
C PRO A 119 8.70 13.53 -1.98
N ASN A 120 9.82 13.70 -1.28
CA ASN A 120 10.01 14.82 -0.36
C ASN A 120 10.48 16.08 -1.09
N THR A 121 11.18 15.91 -2.21
CA THR A 121 11.64 17.00 -3.06
C THR A 121 11.41 16.66 -4.54
N PRO A 122 11.31 17.66 -5.44
CA PRO A 122 11.17 17.41 -6.87
C PRO A 122 12.29 16.56 -7.48
N GLN A 123 13.51 16.62 -6.92
CA GLN A 123 14.65 15.82 -7.39
C GLN A 123 14.50 14.33 -7.10
N GLU A 124 13.58 13.94 -6.20
CA GLU A 124 13.30 12.54 -5.93
C GLU A 124 12.32 11.91 -6.93
N ILE A 125 11.64 12.69 -7.78
CA ILE A 125 10.60 12.18 -8.70
C ILE A 125 11.15 11.08 -9.62
N ASP A 126 12.19 11.39 -10.41
CA ASP A 126 12.79 10.46 -11.37
C ASP A 126 13.35 9.17 -10.71
N PRO A 127 14.18 9.23 -9.64
CA PRO A 127 14.69 8.02 -9.01
C PRO A 127 13.63 7.21 -8.27
N LEU A 128 12.50 7.82 -7.87
CA LEU A 128 11.40 7.10 -7.23
C LEU A 128 10.53 6.37 -8.25
N ILE A 129 10.16 7.02 -9.35
CA ILE A 129 9.22 6.45 -10.32
C ILE A 129 9.79 5.21 -11.03
N ASP A 130 11.10 5.20 -11.27
CA ASP A 130 11.85 4.06 -11.82
C ASP A 130 11.69 2.78 -10.97
N ARG A 131 11.54 2.95 -9.65
CA ARG A 131 11.61 1.85 -8.67
C ARG A 131 10.33 1.63 -7.89
N SER A 132 9.25 2.31 -8.24
CA SER A 132 7.95 2.22 -7.56
C SER A 132 6.83 1.81 -8.51
N ALA A 133 5.63 1.59 -7.96
CA ALA A 133 4.41 1.39 -8.73
C ALA A 133 3.76 2.72 -9.16
N GLY A 134 4.29 3.85 -8.68
CA GLY A 134 3.66 5.16 -8.84
C GLY A 134 3.84 6.05 -7.63
N PHE A 135 3.04 7.11 -7.58
CA PHE A 135 3.04 8.07 -6.47
C PHE A 135 1.79 7.99 -5.59
N GLY A 136 1.98 8.16 -4.28
CA GLY A 136 0.93 8.15 -3.26
C GLY A 136 0.92 9.45 -2.46
N MET A 137 0.09 10.42 -2.89
CA MET A 137 -0.02 11.73 -2.25
C MET A 137 -1.07 11.70 -1.12
N SER A 138 -0.84 12.46 -0.05
CA SER A 138 -1.73 12.53 1.11
C SER A 138 -3.08 13.13 0.71
N ALA A 139 -3.11 14.38 0.27
CA ALA A 139 -4.31 15.02 -0.27
C ALA A 139 -3.92 16.00 -1.38
N ILE A 140 -4.86 16.29 -2.28
CA ILE A 140 -4.66 17.29 -3.34
C ILE A 140 -4.39 18.68 -2.75
N SER A 141 -4.99 18.99 -1.59
CA SER A 141 -4.85 20.26 -0.87
C SER A 141 -3.42 20.55 -0.38
N ASP A 142 -2.59 19.52 -0.23
CA ASP A 142 -1.28 19.64 0.42
C ASP A 142 -0.19 20.13 -0.54
N TYR A 143 -0.51 20.27 -1.83
CA TYR A 143 0.46 20.52 -2.89
C TYR A 143 -0.02 21.55 -3.89
N ASP A 144 0.92 22.30 -4.46
CA ASP A 144 0.65 23.14 -5.62
C ASP A 144 0.14 22.30 -6.79
N PHE A 145 -0.91 22.77 -7.45
CA PHE A 145 -1.51 22.07 -8.58
C PHE A 145 -0.49 21.81 -9.71
N SER A 146 0.41 22.77 -9.98
CA SER A 146 1.47 22.63 -10.98
C SER A 146 2.46 21.50 -10.64
N TYR A 147 2.74 21.30 -9.35
CA TYR A 147 3.57 20.20 -8.88
C TYR A 147 2.85 18.86 -9.10
N LEU A 148 1.57 18.75 -8.73
CA LEU A 148 0.77 17.54 -8.95
C LEU A 148 0.63 17.21 -10.45
N GLU A 149 0.46 18.21 -11.30
CA GLU A 149 0.40 18.02 -12.75
C GLU A 149 1.73 17.49 -13.30
N GLY A 150 2.86 18.06 -12.88
CA GLY A 150 4.19 17.57 -13.26
C GLY A 150 4.44 16.14 -12.79
N LEU A 151 4.05 15.83 -11.55
CA LEU A 151 4.13 14.50 -10.97
C LEU A 151 3.29 13.47 -11.74
N SER A 152 2.06 13.85 -12.11
CA SER A 152 1.17 13.01 -12.92
C SER A 152 1.73 12.74 -14.31
N LYS A 153 2.29 13.77 -14.98
CA LYS A 153 2.96 13.62 -16.28
C LYS A 153 4.14 12.66 -16.19
N ALA A 154 4.98 12.79 -15.16
CA ALA A 154 6.13 11.90 -14.95
C ALA A 154 5.69 10.45 -14.72
N ALA A 155 4.69 10.21 -13.87
CA ALA A 155 4.19 8.86 -13.61
C ALA A 155 3.55 8.22 -14.85
N HIS A 156 2.65 8.93 -15.54
CA HIS A 156 1.99 8.39 -16.73
C HIS A 156 2.96 8.17 -17.89
N GLY A 157 4.01 9.00 -18.01
CA GLY A 157 5.09 8.79 -18.99
C GLY A 157 5.79 7.42 -18.85
N GLU A 158 5.83 6.88 -17.62
CA GLU A 158 6.42 5.58 -17.28
C GLU A 158 5.38 4.46 -17.11
N GLY A 159 4.10 4.70 -17.44
CA GLY A 159 3.01 3.74 -17.26
C GLY A 159 2.68 3.44 -15.79
N LYS A 160 2.94 4.38 -14.89
CA LYS A 160 2.77 4.25 -13.43
C LYS A 160 1.55 5.02 -12.93
N ALA A 161 1.06 4.64 -11.76
CA ALA A 161 -0.14 5.24 -11.18
C ALA A 161 0.15 6.52 -10.38
N VAL A 162 -0.86 7.38 -10.24
CA VAL A 162 -0.89 8.43 -9.21
C VAL A 162 -2.14 8.25 -8.37
N CYS A 163 -1.93 8.10 -7.06
CA CYS A 163 -2.98 7.95 -6.08
C CYS A 163 -2.97 9.10 -5.08
N THR A 164 -4.15 9.56 -4.69
CA THR A 164 -4.36 10.61 -3.70
C THR A 164 -5.43 10.15 -2.72
N SER A 165 -5.29 10.43 -1.42
CA SER A 165 -6.45 10.29 -0.54
C SER A 165 -7.42 11.45 -0.76
N PHE A 166 -8.70 11.12 -0.83
CA PHE A 166 -9.80 12.06 -0.98
C PHE A 166 -10.66 11.96 0.28
N GLN A 167 -10.69 13.03 1.06
CA GLN A 167 -11.66 13.17 2.15
C GLN A 167 -12.84 14.00 1.62
N ARG A 168 -14.04 13.43 1.64
CA ARG A 168 -15.27 14.16 1.39
C ARG A 168 -15.85 14.51 2.75
N GLU A 169 -15.84 15.79 3.13
CA GLU A 169 -16.62 16.26 4.29
C GLU A 169 -18.12 16.12 3.97
N GLN A 170 -18.68 14.94 4.19
CA GLN A 170 -20.09 14.77 4.50
C GLN A 170 -20.20 13.70 5.59
N GLU A 171 -20.58 14.16 6.78
CA GLU A 171 -21.21 13.41 7.87
C GLU A 171 -20.81 11.93 7.98
N GLY A 172 -19.59 11.67 8.46
CA GLY A 172 -19.32 10.46 9.25
C GLY A 172 -18.71 9.24 8.57
N GLU A 173 -18.26 9.29 7.31
CA GLU A 173 -17.54 8.16 6.68
C GLU A 173 -16.12 8.50 6.16
N ARG A 174 -15.27 7.46 6.24
CA ARG A 174 -13.79 7.48 6.35
C ARG A 174 -13.08 7.59 5.00
N GLU A 175 -11.79 7.95 5.08
CA GLU A 175 -10.80 8.08 4.00
C GLU A 175 -11.01 7.12 2.82
N ALA A 176 -11.10 7.68 1.61
CA ALA A 176 -11.10 6.93 0.36
C ALA A 176 -9.87 7.32 -0.46
N SER A 177 -9.19 6.36 -1.07
CA SER A 177 -8.09 6.63 -2.00
C SER A 177 -8.59 6.62 -3.45
N HIS A 178 -8.22 7.65 -4.21
CA HIS A 178 -8.47 7.74 -5.64
C HIS A 178 -7.15 7.50 -6.39
N CYS A 179 -7.15 6.54 -7.30
CA CYS A 179 -5.99 6.23 -8.13
C CYS A 179 -6.32 6.45 -9.61
N THR A 180 -5.42 7.13 -10.31
CA THR A 180 -5.43 7.28 -11.76
C THR A 180 -4.35 6.38 -12.36
N GLY A 181 -4.70 5.68 -13.43
CA GLY A 181 -3.82 4.78 -14.18
C GLY A 181 -3.79 5.15 -15.66
N THR A 182 -2.90 4.51 -16.41
CA THR A 182 -2.82 4.62 -17.87
C THR A 182 -3.83 3.73 -18.57
#